data_AF-A0A1E8PK03-F1
#
_entry.id   AF-A0A1E8PK03-F1
#
_cell.length_a   1.000
_cell.length_b   1.000
_cell.length_c   1.000
_cell.angle_alpha   90.00
_cell.angle_beta   90.00
_cell.angle_gamma   90.00
#
_symmetry.space_group_name_H-M   'P 1'
#
loop_
_entity.id
_entity.type
_entity.pdbx_description
1 polymer ?
#
loop_
_entity_poly.entity_id
_entity_poly.type
_entity_poly.pdbx_seq_one_letter_code
_entity_poly.pdbx_strand_id
1 'polypeptide(L)'
;MFAFLTWNNYVYFRASHIRHHQKTVLSGQDGEVRLPQTLRYREWFWALSFDLPACYRALKIVVENSLGIIRGQWGAQLFPEQASRRPVIRFARIILLGHLVMAAAFVATGHWPLLLLVTFATFIADWLNKTLALAQHFGMQPDVDDFRLNSRTVLLHPFLAFLYWQMNYHIEHHMYPAVPFYQLKALRSQIEHDLPPASRGMRALLRDIAAIKRQQERASAMPPRT
;
A
#
# COMPACT_ATOMS: atom_id res chain seq x y z
N MET A 1 13.88 -2.79 -8.69
CA MET A 1 13.51 -1.74 -9.65
C MET A 1 12.29 -0.93 -9.21
N PHE A 2 11.08 -1.50 -9.11
CA PHE A 2 9.86 -0.73 -8.78
C PHE A 2 9.92 0.02 -7.44
N ALA A 3 10.48 -0.60 -6.40
CA ALA A 3 10.67 0.07 -5.10
C ALA A 3 11.52 1.34 -5.23
N PHE A 4 12.56 1.30 -6.07
CA PHE A 4 13.39 2.47 -6.35
C PHE A 4 12.55 3.58 -7.00
N LEU A 5 11.89 3.30 -8.13
CA LEU A 5 11.08 4.30 -8.87
C LEU A 5 9.89 4.87 -8.08
N THR A 6 9.40 4.14 -7.09
CA THR A 6 8.27 4.56 -6.25
C THR A 6 8.68 5.14 -4.90
N TRP A 7 9.98 5.45 -4.71
CA TRP A 7 10.53 5.98 -3.47
C TRP A 7 10.30 5.08 -2.24
N ASN A 8 10.10 3.78 -2.46
CA ASN A 8 9.84 2.80 -1.42
C ASN A 8 11.11 2.03 -1.05
N ASN A 9 11.32 1.79 0.24
CA ASN A 9 12.40 0.96 0.70
C ASN A 9 11.97 -0.51 0.74
N TYR A 10 12.45 -1.33 -0.21
CA TYR A 10 12.01 -2.72 -0.32
C TYR A 10 12.38 -3.57 0.91
N VAL A 11 13.48 -3.25 1.60
CA VAL A 11 13.89 -3.95 2.83
C VAL A 11 12.87 -3.68 3.92
N TYR A 12 12.52 -2.41 4.11
CA TYR A 12 11.50 -1.99 5.06
C TYR A 12 10.15 -2.62 4.73
N PHE A 13 9.71 -2.46 3.48
CA PHE A 13 8.42 -2.98 3.02
C PHE A 13 8.33 -4.50 3.16
N ARG A 14 9.38 -5.25 2.81
CA ARG A 14 9.37 -6.72 2.97
C ARG A 14 9.23 -7.15 4.43
N ALA A 15 9.95 -6.52 5.35
CA ALA A 15 9.86 -6.84 6.77
C ALA A 15 8.46 -6.51 7.32
N SER A 16 7.93 -5.34 6.96
CA SER A 16 6.58 -4.91 7.30
C SER A 16 5.53 -5.89 6.76
N HIS A 17 5.64 -6.25 5.48
CA HIS A 17 4.61 -7.03 4.79
C HIS A 17 4.57 -8.48 5.27
N ILE A 18 5.73 -9.07 5.56
CA ILE A 18 5.78 -10.41 6.20
C ILE A 18 5.05 -10.36 7.56
N ARG A 19 5.28 -9.32 8.36
CA ARG A 19 4.62 -9.19 9.67
C ARG A 19 3.12 -8.94 9.50
N HIS A 20 2.73 -8.16 8.50
CA HIS A 20 1.33 -7.97 8.12
C HIS A 20 0.66 -9.32 7.81
N HIS A 21 1.21 -10.17 6.94
CA HIS A 21 0.66 -11.52 6.68
C HIS A 21 0.53 -12.40 7.92
N GLN A 22 1.46 -12.29 8.87
CA GLN A 22 1.43 -13.08 10.10
C GLN A 22 0.35 -12.62 11.09
N LYS A 23 -0.02 -11.33 11.03
CA LYS A 23 -0.83 -10.65 12.04
C LYS A 23 -1.80 -9.65 11.40
N THR A 24 -2.40 -10.01 10.27
CA THR A 24 -3.17 -9.11 9.40
C THR A 24 -4.17 -8.30 10.21
N VAL A 25 -3.99 -6.98 10.23
CA VAL A 25 -4.84 -5.99 10.93
C VAL A 25 -5.13 -6.31 12.41
N LEU A 26 -4.23 -7.04 13.07
CA LEU A 26 -4.28 -7.29 14.50
C LEU A 26 -3.70 -6.10 15.26
N SER A 27 -4.52 -5.52 16.13
CA SER A 27 -4.24 -4.33 16.92
C SER A 27 -2.93 -4.47 17.69
N GLY A 28 -2.02 -3.51 17.50
CA GLY A 28 -0.71 -3.47 18.14
C GLY A 28 0.34 -4.43 17.58
N GLN A 29 -0.02 -5.34 16.65
CA GLN A 29 0.90 -6.31 16.05
C GLN A 29 1.11 -6.10 14.54
N ASP A 30 0.19 -5.42 13.88
CA ASP A 30 0.31 -4.93 12.51
C ASP A 30 0.38 -3.40 12.47
N GLY A 31 1.55 -2.89 12.07
CA GLY A 31 1.77 -1.46 11.85
C GLY A 31 1.73 -1.05 10.38
N GLU A 32 1.56 -1.99 9.45
CA GLU A 32 1.43 -1.72 8.01
C GLU A 32 0.03 -1.20 7.68
N VAL A 33 -0.98 -1.92 8.15
CA VAL A 33 -2.39 -1.56 7.95
C VAL A 33 -3.05 -1.39 9.32
N ARG A 34 -3.68 -0.23 9.52
CA ARG A 34 -4.43 0.07 10.74
C ARG A 34 -5.88 0.32 10.40
N LEU A 35 -6.77 -0.42 11.04
CA LEU A 35 -8.21 -0.25 10.90
C LEU A 35 -8.80 0.43 12.16
N PRO A 36 -9.92 1.16 12.02
CA PRO A 36 -10.59 1.51 10.76
C PRO A 36 -9.78 2.56 9.96
N GLN A 37 -9.67 2.34 8.65
CA GLN A 37 -9.18 3.38 7.73
C GLN A 37 -10.28 4.43 7.52
N THR A 38 -9.88 5.69 7.33
CA THR A 38 -10.79 6.80 7.03
C THR A 38 -10.48 7.37 5.65
N LEU A 39 -11.51 7.89 4.99
CA LEU A 39 -11.40 8.51 3.67
C LEU A 39 -11.86 9.96 3.72
N ARG A 40 -10.96 10.89 3.38
CA ARG A 40 -11.23 12.33 3.33
C ARG A 40 -11.22 12.80 1.88
N TYR A 41 -12.15 13.70 1.53
CA TYR A 41 -12.21 14.26 0.16
C TYR A 41 -10.91 14.94 -0.28
N ARG A 42 -10.15 15.54 0.66
CA ARG A 42 -8.83 16.12 0.35
C ARG A 42 -7.84 15.09 -0.22
N GLU A 43 -7.94 13.83 0.19
CA GLU A 43 -7.02 12.78 -0.25
C GLU A 43 -7.26 12.44 -1.72
N TRP A 44 -8.52 12.51 -2.17
CA TRP A 44 -8.89 12.35 -3.57
C TRP A 44 -8.40 13.50 -4.45
N PHE A 45 -8.45 14.74 -3.95
CA PHE A 45 -7.88 15.88 -4.66
C PHE A 45 -6.39 15.66 -4.96
N TRP A 46 -5.62 15.24 -3.95
CA TRP A 46 -4.20 14.94 -4.13
C TRP A 46 -3.98 13.74 -5.07
N ALA A 47 -4.80 12.71 -4.94
CA ALA A 47 -4.66 11.50 -5.74
C ALA A 47 -4.97 11.70 -7.24
N LEU A 48 -5.82 12.66 -7.59
CA LEU A 48 -6.16 13.01 -8.97
C LEU A 48 -5.21 14.04 -9.59
N SER A 49 -4.33 14.64 -8.79
CA SER A 49 -3.40 15.70 -9.22
C SER A 49 -1.95 15.28 -8.96
N PHE A 50 -1.16 16.13 -8.33
CA PHE A 50 0.15 15.79 -7.80
C PHE A 50 0.03 15.60 -6.29
N ASP A 51 0.21 14.37 -5.77
CA ASP A 51 0.14 14.12 -4.33
C ASP A 51 1.38 14.65 -3.60
N LEU A 52 1.34 15.96 -3.35
CA LEU A 52 2.38 16.67 -2.61
C LEU A 52 2.58 16.11 -1.19
N PRO A 53 1.53 15.81 -0.40
CA PRO A 53 1.70 15.10 0.87
C PRO A 53 2.44 13.76 0.78
N ALA A 54 2.13 12.90 -0.20
CA ALA A 54 2.85 11.63 -0.35
C ALA A 54 4.29 11.83 -0.82
N CYS A 55 4.54 12.74 -1.77
CA CYS A 55 5.88 13.10 -2.22
C CYS A 55 6.74 13.57 -1.04
N TYR A 56 6.24 14.52 -0.25
CA TYR A 56 6.93 15.03 0.93
C TYR A 56 7.23 13.93 1.94
N ARG A 57 6.25 13.08 2.27
CA ARG A 57 6.46 11.95 3.19
C ARG A 57 7.50 10.97 2.67
N ALA A 58 7.45 10.60 1.39
CA ALA A 58 8.37 9.66 0.79
C ALA A 58 9.81 10.18 0.83
N LEU A 59 10.03 11.42 0.37
CA LEU A 59 11.34 12.08 0.43
C LEU A 59 11.84 12.17 1.87
N LYS A 60 11.00 12.64 2.81
CA LYS A 60 11.36 12.74 4.23
C LYS A 60 11.80 11.39 4.80
N ILE A 61 11.00 10.34 4.60
CA ILE A 61 11.31 8.99 5.10
C ILE A 61 12.61 8.46 4.49
N VAL A 62 12.81 8.64 3.18
CA VAL A 62 14.03 8.16 2.52
C VAL A 62 15.26 8.94 3.02
N VAL A 63 15.17 10.27 3.20
CA VAL A 63 16.24 11.08 3.79
C VAL A 63 16.55 10.63 5.21
N GLU A 64 15.54 10.52 6.08
CA GLU A 64 15.72 10.05 7.46
C GLU A 64 16.35 8.66 7.50
N ASN A 65 15.84 7.71 6.72
CA ASN A 65 16.39 6.36 6.63
C ASN A 65 17.84 6.37 6.13
N SER A 66 18.21 7.24 5.19
CA SER A 66 19.58 7.36 4.68
C SER A 66 20.59 7.83 5.74
N LEU A 67 20.08 8.58 6.73
CA LEU A 67 20.80 9.07 7.91
C LEU A 67 20.77 8.08 9.09
N GLY A 68 20.12 6.92 8.94
CA GLY A 68 19.98 5.94 10.02
C GLY A 68 18.82 6.20 10.97
N ILE A 69 17.95 7.16 10.66
CA ILE A 69 16.80 7.53 11.47
C ILE A 69 15.58 6.76 10.97
N ILE A 70 15.20 5.70 11.69
CA ILE A 70 13.96 4.96 11.46
C ILE A 70 12.98 5.35 12.57
N ARG A 71 11.94 6.12 12.21
CA ARG A 71 10.98 6.65 13.18
C ARG A 71 9.80 5.72 13.42
N GLY A 72 9.19 5.89 14.60
CA GLY A 72 7.94 5.25 14.98
C GLY A 72 8.12 3.87 15.60
N GLN A 73 7.13 3.48 16.42
CA GLN A 73 7.14 2.20 17.13
C GLN A 73 7.23 1.01 16.16
N TRP A 74 6.55 1.08 15.02
CA TRP A 74 6.57 0.01 14.02
C TRP A 74 7.98 -0.25 13.46
N GLY A 75 8.68 0.81 13.03
CA GLY A 75 10.05 0.67 12.55
C GLY A 75 11.02 0.16 13.63
N ALA A 76 10.81 0.57 14.89
CA ALA A 76 11.59 0.08 16.02
C ALA A 76 11.36 -1.42 16.30
N GLN A 77 10.13 -1.90 16.14
CA GLN A 77 9.77 -3.32 16.28
C GLN A 77 10.34 -4.17 15.13
N LEU A 78 10.26 -3.67 13.88
CA LEU A 78 10.78 -4.39 12.71
C LEU A 78 12.30 -4.44 12.66
N PHE A 79 12.97 -3.40 13.17
CA PHE A 79 14.43 -3.25 13.10
C PHE A 79 15.01 -2.86 14.47
N PRO A 80 14.97 -3.76 15.46
CA PRO A 80 15.41 -3.47 16.83
C PRO A 80 16.93 -3.26 16.89
N GLU A 81 17.69 -4.05 16.15
CA GLU A 81 19.15 -4.06 16.18
C GLU A 81 19.76 -3.21 15.07
N GLN A 82 20.91 -2.58 15.34
CA GLN A 82 21.63 -1.78 14.34
C GLN A 82 22.00 -2.59 13.09
N ALA A 83 22.33 -3.88 13.24
CA ALA A 83 22.65 -4.75 12.12
C ALA A 83 21.48 -4.86 11.12
N SER A 84 20.26 -5.03 11.64
CA SER A 84 19.03 -5.11 10.83
C SER A 84 18.68 -3.81 10.11
N ARG A 85 19.13 -2.65 10.61
CA ARG A 85 18.92 -1.33 10.01
C ARG A 85 19.85 -1.04 8.83
N ARG A 86 21.05 -1.63 8.80
CA ARG A 86 22.06 -1.35 7.77
C ARG A 86 21.54 -1.52 6.34
N PRO A 87 20.80 -2.58 5.98
CA PRO A 87 20.27 -2.73 4.62
C PRO A 87 19.21 -1.68 4.28
N VAL A 88 18.36 -1.28 5.23
CA VAL A 88 17.39 -0.19 5.06
C VAL A 88 18.13 1.12 4.73
N ILE A 89 19.16 1.45 5.50
CA ILE A 89 19.99 2.65 5.31
C ILE A 89 20.67 2.66 3.95
N ARG A 90 21.33 1.54 3.60
CA ARG A 90 22.03 1.38 2.32
C ARG A 90 21.07 1.59 1.14
N PHE A 91 19.90 0.95 1.18
CA PHE A 91 18.94 1.09 0.10
C PHE A 91 18.33 2.49 0.03
N ALA A 92 18.10 3.16 1.17
CA ALA A 92 17.67 4.56 1.18
C ALA A 92 18.69 5.50 0.51
N ARG A 93 19.99 5.28 0.76
CA ARG A 93 21.07 6.01 0.06
C ARG A 93 21.08 5.73 -1.44
N ILE A 94 20.86 4.48 -1.85
CA ILE A 94 20.75 4.11 -3.27
C ILE A 94 19.58 4.87 -3.92
N ILE A 95 18.41 4.93 -3.27
CA ILE A 95 17.27 5.70 -3.77
C ILE A 95 17.65 7.17 -3.97
N LEU A 96 18.20 7.84 -2.94
CA LEU A 96 18.55 9.26 -3.03
C LEU A 96 19.60 9.55 -4.09
N LEU A 97 20.73 8.85 -4.04
CA LEU A 97 21.83 9.06 -4.97
C LEU A 97 21.41 8.73 -6.39
N GLY A 98 20.65 7.65 -6.58
CA GLY A 98 20.15 7.27 -7.90
C GLY A 98 19.22 8.33 -8.49
N HIS A 99 18.24 8.83 -7.73
CA HIS A 99 17.36 9.90 -8.22
C HIS A 99 18.10 11.22 -8.44
N LEU A 100 19.10 11.54 -7.61
CA LEU A 100 19.93 12.73 -7.80
C LEU A 100 20.78 12.64 -9.08
N VAL A 101 21.42 11.50 -9.31
CA VAL A 101 22.21 11.25 -10.53
C VAL A 101 21.32 11.30 -11.77
N MET A 102 20.15 10.65 -11.72
CA MET A 102 19.18 10.70 -12.82
C MET A 102 18.69 12.13 -13.07
N ALA A 103 18.38 12.88 -12.01
CA ALA A 103 17.95 14.26 -12.13
C ALA A 103 19.02 15.16 -12.76
N ALA A 104 20.27 15.04 -12.30
CA ALA A 104 21.39 15.77 -12.85
C ALA A 104 21.61 15.42 -14.34
N ALA A 105 21.54 14.13 -14.69
CA ALA A 105 21.66 13.68 -16.08
C ALA A 105 20.54 14.26 -16.96
N PHE A 106 19.28 14.18 -16.52
CA PHE A 106 18.14 14.71 -17.27
C PHE A 106 18.25 16.21 -17.52
N VAL A 107 18.70 16.98 -16.52
CA VAL A 107 18.90 18.42 -16.67
C VAL A 107 20.08 18.72 -17.61
N ALA A 108 21.22 18.04 -17.41
CA ALA A 108 22.43 18.26 -18.20
C ALA A 108 22.24 17.92 -19.69
N THR A 109 21.42 16.93 -20.02
CA THR A 109 21.12 16.56 -21.41
C THR A 109 19.91 17.31 -22.00
N GLY A 110 19.31 18.25 -21.27
CA GLY A 110 18.13 19.00 -21.73
C GLY A 110 16.81 18.21 -21.70
N HIS A 111 16.78 17.02 -21.09
CA HIS A 111 15.60 16.15 -20.96
C HIS A 111 14.90 16.32 -19.60
N TRP A 112 14.81 17.55 -19.09
CA TRP A 112 14.19 17.85 -17.80
C TRP A 112 12.76 17.29 -17.62
N PRO A 113 11.90 17.10 -18.66
CA PRO A 113 10.58 16.49 -18.45
C PRO A 113 10.64 15.06 -17.89
N LEU A 114 11.78 14.35 -18.05
CA LEU A 114 11.98 13.03 -17.45
C LEU A 114 12.00 13.05 -15.92
N LEU A 115 12.22 14.21 -15.29
CA LEU A 115 12.02 14.37 -13.84
C LEU A 115 10.57 14.05 -13.45
N LEU A 116 9.60 14.51 -14.24
CA LEU A 116 8.19 14.25 -13.99
C LEU A 116 7.81 12.81 -14.34
N LEU A 117 8.33 12.29 -15.45
CA LEU A 117 7.96 10.97 -15.98
C LEU A 117 8.67 9.79 -15.30
N VAL A 118 9.77 10.03 -14.60
CA VAL A 118 10.55 8.97 -13.95
C VAL A 118 10.66 9.20 -12.45
N THR A 119 11.17 10.36 -12.03
CA THR A 119 11.44 10.64 -10.61
C THR A 119 10.16 10.90 -9.83
N PHE A 120 9.21 11.65 -10.38
CA PHE A 120 7.99 12.05 -9.68
C PHE A 120 6.72 11.36 -10.17
N ALA A 121 6.82 10.46 -11.14
CA ALA A 121 5.67 9.82 -11.78
C ALA A 121 4.75 9.12 -10.77
N THR A 122 5.32 8.49 -9.73
CA THR A 122 4.55 7.79 -8.71
C THR A 122 3.61 8.69 -7.89
N PHE A 123 3.79 10.01 -7.94
CA PHE A 123 2.95 10.98 -7.22
C PHE A 123 1.95 11.69 -8.14
N ILE A 124 1.98 11.44 -9.44
CA ILE A 124 1.10 12.07 -10.43
C ILE A 124 -0.07 11.12 -10.69
N ALA A 125 -1.29 11.59 -10.44
CA ALA A 125 -2.54 10.87 -10.71
C ALA A 125 -2.57 9.42 -10.15
N ASP A 126 -2.08 9.22 -8.93
CA ASP A 126 -1.93 7.90 -8.28
C ASP A 126 -3.25 7.33 -7.71
N TRP A 127 -4.40 7.95 -8.02
CA TRP A 127 -5.73 7.56 -7.55
C TRP A 127 -6.06 6.09 -7.75
N LEU A 128 -5.69 5.50 -8.88
CA LEU A 128 -6.02 4.10 -9.18
C LEU A 128 -5.31 3.17 -8.20
N ASN A 129 -4.01 3.36 -8.01
CA ASN A 129 -3.21 2.57 -7.07
C ASN A 129 -3.72 2.73 -5.63
N LYS A 130 -3.97 3.97 -5.19
CA LYS A 130 -4.53 4.22 -3.86
C LYS A 130 -5.89 3.58 -3.64
N THR A 131 -6.78 3.65 -4.63
CA THR A 131 -8.11 3.05 -4.53
C THR A 131 -8.02 1.55 -4.34
N LEU A 132 -7.18 0.89 -5.13
CA LEU A 132 -7.01 -0.56 -5.07
C LEU A 132 -6.26 -1.02 -3.80
N ALA A 133 -5.21 -0.30 -3.39
CA ALA A 133 -4.50 -0.59 -2.15
C ALA A 133 -5.40 -0.39 -0.92
N LEU A 134 -6.20 0.68 -0.90
CA LEU A 134 -7.17 0.91 0.16
C LEU A 134 -8.24 -0.19 0.19
N ALA A 135 -8.74 -0.59 -0.98
CA ALA A 135 -9.82 -1.57 -1.11
C ALA A 135 -9.52 -2.91 -0.42
N GLN A 136 -8.23 -3.27 -0.29
CA GLN A 136 -7.75 -4.51 0.33
C GLN A 136 -8.28 -4.75 1.74
N HIS A 137 -8.32 -3.71 2.57
CA HIS A 137 -8.70 -3.83 3.99
C HIS A 137 -9.76 -2.80 4.43
N PHE A 138 -10.15 -1.86 3.55
CA PHE A 138 -11.08 -0.80 3.92
C PHE A 138 -12.46 -1.34 4.31
N GLY A 139 -12.84 -1.09 5.57
CA GLY A 139 -14.10 -1.55 6.15
C GLY A 139 -14.14 -3.03 6.49
N MET A 140 -13.00 -3.71 6.46
CA MET A 140 -12.88 -5.09 6.93
C MET A 140 -12.77 -5.13 8.46
N GLN A 141 -12.90 -6.31 9.05
CA GLN A 141 -12.89 -6.48 10.50
C GLN A 141 -11.44 -6.59 11.02
N PRO A 142 -11.02 -5.77 11.99
CA PRO A 142 -9.76 -5.96 12.71
C PRO A 142 -9.88 -7.11 13.72
N ASP A 143 -8.73 -7.56 14.24
CA ASP A 143 -8.65 -8.46 15.40
C ASP A 143 -9.38 -9.81 15.23
N VAL A 144 -9.43 -10.32 14.00
CA VAL A 144 -10.02 -11.62 13.65
C VAL A 144 -9.03 -12.47 12.86
N ASP A 145 -8.86 -13.72 13.31
CA ASP A 145 -7.98 -14.73 12.70
C ASP A 145 -8.65 -15.43 11.51
N ASP A 146 -9.26 -14.64 10.62
CA ASP A 146 -9.86 -15.11 9.37
C ASP A 146 -9.65 -14.07 8.26
N PHE A 147 -8.82 -14.44 7.28
CA PHE A 147 -8.48 -13.57 6.15
C PHE A 147 -9.68 -13.16 5.31
N ARG A 148 -10.76 -13.94 5.31
CA ARG A 148 -12.00 -13.65 4.57
C ARG A 148 -12.79 -12.50 5.20
N LEU A 149 -12.58 -12.24 6.49
CA LEU A 149 -13.24 -11.18 7.24
C LEU A 149 -12.38 -9.92 7.36
N ASN A 150 -11.06 -10.07 7.26
CA ASN A 150 -10.11 -8.98 7.44
C ASN A 150 -9.50 -8.45 6.12
N SER A 151 -9.72 -9.13 5.00
CA SER A 151 -9.23 -8.78 3.66
C SER A 151 -10.33 -8.86 2.60
N ARG A 152 -10.16 -8.17 1.47
CA ARG A 152 -11.14 -8.12 0.37
C ARG A 152 -10.54 -8.47 -0.97
N THR A 153 -11.24 -9.34 -1.69
CA THR A 153 -11.03 -9.58 -3.12
C THR A 153 -12.01 -8.81 -3.98
N VAL A 154 -11.52 -8.26 -5.09
CA VAL A 154 -12.30 -7.55 -6.10
C VAL A 154 -12.07 -8.22 -7.45
N LEU A 155 -13.15 -8.54 -8.17
CA LEU A 155 -13.07 -9.12 -9.50
C LEU A 155 -12.96 -7.99 -10.52
N LEU A 156 -11.73 -7.62 -10.87
CA LEU A 156 -11.44 -6.55 -11.83
C LEU A 156 -11.48 -7.04 -13.28
N HIS A 157 -11.64 -6.10 -14.21
CA HIS A 157 -11.41 -6.36 -15.63
C HIS A 157 -9.95 -6.83 -15.85
N PRO A 158 -9.67 -7.80 -16.77
CA PRO A 158 -8.34 -8.37 -16.94
C PRO A 158 -7.22 -7.34 -17.13
N PHE A 159 -7.48 -6.24 -17.84
CA PHE A 159 -6.53 -5.14 -18.00
C PHE A 159 -6.14 -4.48 -16.66
N LEU A 160 -7.11 -4.17 -15.81
CA LEU A 160 -6.85 -3.59 -14.49
C LEU A 160 -6.22 -4.61 -13.54
N ALA A 161 -6.67 -5.87 -13.59
CA ALA A 161 -6.05 -6.95 -12.84
C ALA A 161 -4.56 -7.12 -13.23
N PHE A 162 -4.23 -7.03 -14.51
CA PHE A 162 -2.85 -7.04 -14.99
C PHE A 162 -2.03 -5.86 -14.45
N LEU A 163 -2.53 -4.63 -14.57
CA LEU A 163 -1.85 -3.43 -14.04
C LEU A 163 -1.65 -3.49 -12.52
N TYR A 164 -2.57 -4.14 -11.81
CA TYR A 164 -2.50 -4.34 -10.37
C TYR A 164 -1.83 -5.67 -9.97
N TRP A 165 -1.10 -6.31 -10.89
CA TRP A 165 -0.40 -7.58 -10.67
C TRP A 165 -1.25 -8.65 -9.99
N GLN A 166 -2.52 -8.79 -10.39
CA GLN A 166 -3.47 -9.75 -9.84
C GLN A 166 -3.71 -9.62 -8.31
N MET A 167 -3.21 -8.54 -7.66
CA MET A 167 -3.43 -8.26 -6.23
C MET A 167 -4.87 -7.88 -5.91
N ASN A 168 -5.75 -7.88 -6.92
CA ASN A 168 -7.19 -7.83 -6.72
C ASN A 168 -7.73 -9.10 -6.04
N TYR A 169 -6.98 -10.21 -6.09
CA TYR A 169 -7.21 -11.47 -5.35
C TYR A 169 -6.51 -11.44 -3.97
N HIS A 170 -6.90 -10.48 -3.14
CA HIS A 170 -6.16 -10.19 -1.90
C HIS A 170 -6.45 -11.16 -0.76
N ILE A 171 -7.68 -11.71 -0.68
CA ILE A 171 -7.98 -12.79 0.28
C ILE A 171 -7.11 -14.00 -0.05
N GLU A 172 -7.03 -14.36 -1.33
CA GLU A 172 -6.24 -15.49 -1.80
C GLU A 172 -4.75 -15.28 -1.50
N HIS A 173 -4.23 -14.07 -1.70
CA HIS A 173 -2.87 -13.68 -1.32
C HIS A 173 -2.59 -13.84 0.18
N HIS A 174 -3.52 -13.44 1.04
CA HIS A 174 -3.38 -13.60 2.49
C HIS A 174 -3.50 -15.05 2.97
N MET A 175 -4.42 -15.82 2.38
CA MET A 175 -4.57 -17.23 2.71
C MET A 175 -3.36 -18.07 2.26
N TYR A 176 -2.76 -17.72 1.13
CA TYR A 176 -1.66 -18.47 0.51
C TYR A 176 -0.53 -17.55 0.01
N PRO A 177 0.21 -16.87 0.92
CA PRO A 177 1.20 -15.84 0.55
C PRO A 177 2.41 -16.35 -0.21
N ALA A 178 2.63 -17.66 -0.24
CA ALA A 178 3.67 -18.31 -1.04
C ALA A 178 3.30 -18.45 -2.53
N VAL A 179 2.01 -18.32 -2.88
CA VAL A 179 1.54 -18.41 -4.26
C VAL A 179 1.91 -17.11 -4.99
N PRO A 180 2.62 -17.19 -6.12
CA PRO A 180 3.02 -15.98 -6.83
C PRO A 180 1.80 -15.28 -7.43
N PHE A 181 1.86 -13.95 -7.49
CA PHE A 181 0.73 -13.11 -7.87
C PHE A 181 0.06 -13.52 -9.19
N TYR A 182 0.84 -13.93 -10.20
CA TYR A 182 0.32 -14.34 -11.51
C TYR A 182 -0.48 -15.65 -11.49
N GLN A 183 -0.41 -16.44 -10.41
CA GLN A 183 -1.20 -17.66 -10.20
C GLN A 183 -2.43 -17.45 -9.31
N LEU A 184 -2.65 -16.26 -8.75
CA LEU A 184 -3.76 -16.06 -7.81
C LEU A 184 -5.14 -16.27 -8.43
N LYS A 185 -5.31 -15.96 -9.72
CA LYS A 185 -6.54 -16.29 -10.45
C LYS A 185 -6.78 -17.80 -10.51
N ALA A 186 -5.74 -18.59 -10.75
CA ALA A 186 -5.82 -20.04 -10.78
C ALA A 186 -6.12 -20.58 -9.37
N LEU A 187 -5.42 -20.08 -8.35
CA LEU A 187 -5.70 -20.42 -6.95
C LEU A 187 -7.16 -20.16 -6.58
N ARG A 188 -7.69 -18.97 -6.89
CA ARG A 188 -9.10 -18.64 -6.63
C ARG A 188 -10.05 -19.70 -7.17
N SER A 189 -9.84 -20.17 -8.40
CA SER A 189 -10.71 -21.18 -9.00
C SER A 189 -10.73 -22.51 -8.22
N GLN A 190 -9.65 -22.83 -7.52
CA GLN A 190 -9.53 -24.05 -6.72
C GLN A 190 -10.19 -23.92 -5.34
N ILE A 191 -10.18 -22.71 -4.77
CA ILE A 191 -10.70 -22.45 -3.42
C ILE A 191 -12.01 -21.64 -3.42
N GLU A 192 -12.67 -21.50 -4.57
CA GLU A 192 -13.83 -20.61 -4.73
C GLU A 192 -14.94 -20.89 -3.72
N HIS A 193 -15.11 -22.15 -3.33
CA HIS A 193 -16.09 -22.60 -2.34
C HIS A 193 -15.81 -22.10 -0.91
N ASP A 194 -14.57 -21.75 -0.59
CA ASP A 194 -14.17 -21.22 0.72
C ASP A 194 -14.25 -19.69 0.81
N LEU A 195 -14.44 -19.02 -0.32
CA LEU A 195 -14.31 -17.56 -0.43
C LEU A 195 -15.66 -16.85 -0.33
N PRO A 196 -15.70 -15.67 0.32
CA PRO A 196 -16.90 -14.84 0.31
C PRO A 196 -17.17 -14.25 -1.08
N PRO A 197 -18.41 -13.79 -1.35
CA PRO A 197 -18.72 -13.05 -2.55
C PRO A 197 -17.79 -11.84 -2.74
N ALA A 198 -17.28 -11.66 -3.95
CA ALA A 198 -16.36 -10.58 -4.28
C ALA A 198 -17.04 -9.49 -5.12
N SER A 199 -16.70 -8.22 -4.85
CA SER A 199 -17.19 -7.08 -5.60
C SER A 199 -16.77 -7.18 -7.07
N ARG A 200 -17.71 -7.03 -8.01
CA ARG A 200 -17.44 -7.15 -9.45
C ARG A 200 -17.19 -5.78 -10.09
N GLY A 201 -15.93 -5.53 -10.42
CA GLY A 201 -15.45 -4.34 -11.11
C GLY A 201 -15.38 -3.08 -10.24
N MET A 202 -14.77 -2.03 -10.80
CA MET A 202 -14.54 -0.76 -10.09
C MET A 202 -15.83 -0.09 -9.59
N ARG A 203 -16.92 -0.18 -10.36
CA ARG A 203 -18.20 0.43 -9.97
C ARG A 203 -18.79 -0.23 -8.71
N ALA A 204 -18.73 -1.56 -8.60
CA ALA A 204 -19.18 -2.25 -7.39
C ALA A 204 -18.29 -1.87 -6.20
N LEU A 205 -16.97 -1.94 -6.39
CA LEU A 205 -16.00 -1.55 -5.36
C LEU A 205 -16.25 -0.14 -4.82
N LEU A 206 -16.43 0.85 -5.69
CA LEU A 206 -16.66 2.23 -5.27
C LEU A 206 -17.99 2.41 -4.52
N ARG A 207 -19.03 1.64 -4.88
CA ARG A 207 -20.30 1.63 -4.12
C ARG A 207 -20.11 1.04 -2.73
N ASP A 208 -19.35 -0.05 -2.61
CA ASP A 208 -19.08 -0.70 -1.33
C ASP A 208 -18.27 0.23 -0.41
N ILE A 209 -17.20 0.83 -0.93
CA ILE A 209 -16.41 1.85 -0.20
C ILE A 209 -17.29 3.01 0.25
N ALA A 210 -18.16 3.54 -0.62
CA ALA A 210 -19.04 4.64 -0.26
C ALA A 210 -20.06 4.26 0.82
N ALA A 211 -20.61 3.04 0.77
CA ALA A 211 -21.52 2.53 1.78
C ALA A 211 -20.84 2.37 3.13
N ILE A 212 -19.66 1.74 3.16
CA ILE A 212 -18.82 1.56 4.35
C ILE A 212 -18.46 2.92 4.96
N LYS A 213 -17.99 3.87 4.14
CA LYS A 213 -17.65 5.21 4.61
C LYS A 213 -18.83 5.88 5.31
N ARG A 214 -20.03 5.83 4.71
CA ARG A 214 -21.25 6.38 5.33
C ARG A 214 -21.58 5.69 6.66
N GLN A 215 -21.38 4.38 6.76
CA GLN A 215 -21.60 3.63 8.00
C GLN A 215 -20.60 4.04 9.08
N GLN A 216 -19.32 4.17 8.75
CA GLN A 216 -18.28 4.62 9.67
C GLN A 216 -18.57 6.05 10.18
N GLU A 217 -18.97 6.97 9.29
CA GLU A 217 -19.32 8.34 9.67
C GLU A 217 -20.53 8.39 10.62
N ARG A 218 -21.55 7.56 10.37
CA ARG A 218 -22.70 7.44 11.28
C ARG A 218 -22.31 6.87 12.64
N ALA A 219 -21.44 5.86 12.67
CA ALA A 219 -20.97 5.26 13.92
C ALA A 219 -20.13 6.25 14.74
N SER A 220 -19.27 7.05 14.10
CA SER A 220 -18.48 8.08 14.77
C SER A 220 -19.31 9.27 15.28
N ALA A 221 -20.51 9.49 14.73
CA ALA A 221 -21.43 10.54 15.17
C ALA A 221 -22.34 10.12 16.34
N MET A 222 -22.38 8.83 16.71
CA MET A 222 -23.16 8.37 17.87
C MET A 222 -22.38 8.60 19.18
N PRO A 223 -23.04 9.08 20.25
CA PRO A 223 -22.40 9.15 21.58
C PRO A 223 -22.04 7.74 22.07
N PRO A 224 -20.99 7.60 22.89
CA PRO A 224 -20.61 6.30 23.44
C PRO A 224 -21.79 5.67 24.18
N ARG A 225 -22.08 4.40 23.88
CA ARG A 225 -23.09 3.65 24.64
C ARG A 225 -22.56 3.44 26.06
N THR A 226 -23.26 4.03 27.03
CA THR A 226 -23.08 3.82 28.47
C THR A 226 -23.48 2.43 28.88
#